data_AF-A0A6G7XYE7-F1
#
_entry.id   AF-A0A6G7XYE7-F1
#
_cell.length_a   1.000
_cell.length_b   1.000
_cell.length_c   1.000
_cell.angle_alpha   90.00
_cell.angle_beta   90.00
_cell.angle_gamma   90.00
#
_symmetry.space_group_name_H-M   'P 1'
#
loop_
_entity.id
_entity.type
_entity.pdbx_description
1 polymer ?
#
loop_
_entity_poly.entity_id
_entity_poly.type
_entity_poly.pdbx_seq_one_letter_code
_entity_poly.pdbx_strand_id
1 'polypeptide(L)'
;MIVSDQTMTTETLRQLQLSEFYLLTEFKAFCKKHTLHFTLDFGSIIGAIRHQGFIPWDDDIDIAMLRWDYDAFLEYAKSWNHPNIFVQSFESDPEFVHAFTRIRLNGSLALQEEWKHMDVHHGIFIDVFPYDVIPSQKEERDRHQEKIYTLQQTKLHRVSYLRTNSFSEFMRTLVTHPQSLRSMQYLNRKQTDIMTRYNQGYTDSDSVTHMTQGFPKYTDYRRTIQEHNSATLFPFEGSYFPVPQNYEAMLLNTYGDYLSYPPKAEQTPHHGVVELIFRQDILEEMQRNQGKQSQDADATNHKNESAERAEESDRD
;
A
#
# COMPACT_ATOMS: atom_id res chain seq x y z
N MET A 1 23.50 -3.49 -5.75
CA MET A 1 24.28 -2.78 -4.71
C MET A 1 23.68 -3.19 -3.37
N ILE A 2 24.48 -3.64 -2.41
CA ILE A 2 24.00 -3.95 -1.04
C ILE A 2 24.21 -2.67 -0.23
N VAL A 3 23.13 -2.11 0.32
CA VAL A 3 23.19 -0.97 1.22
C VAL A 3 22.73 -1.45 2.59
N SER A 4 23.66 -1.70 3.51
CA SER A 4 23.36 -2.09 4.89
C SER A 4 23.83 -1.01 5.86
N ASP A 5 23.04 -0.76 6.91
CA ASP A 5 23.42 -0.02 8.12
C ASP A 5 23.57 1.52 7.99
N GLN A 6 22.77 2.17 7.14
CA GLN A 6 22.72 3.64 7.06
C GLN A 6 21.29 4.19 6.97
N THR A 7 21.09 5.35 7.59
CA THR A 7 19.95 6.24 7.32
C THR A 7 19.68 6.34 5.82
N MET A 8 18.45 6.02 5.40
CA MET A 8 17.98 6.11 4.01
C MET A 8 18.35 7.47 3.40
N THR A 9 19.30 7.49 2.46
CA THR A 9 19.68 8.74 1.77
C THR A 9 18.60 9.13 0.76
N THR A 10 18.53 10.40 0.38
CA THR A 10 17.58 10.87 -0.66
C THR A 10 17.70 10.10 -1.97
N GLU A 11 18.93 9.76 -2.39
CA GLU A 11 19.17 8.95 -3.59
C GLU A 11 18.65 7.51 -3.44
N THR A 12 18.96 6.87 -2.30
CA THR A 12 18.50 5.51 -2.02
C THR A 12 16.98 5.44 -1.93
N LEU A 13 16.37 6.42 -1.27
CA LEU A 13 14.92 6.55 -1.20
C LEU A 13 14.31 6.74 -2.59
N ARG A 14 14.93 7.56 -3.44
CA ARG A 14 14.43 7.73 -4.81
C ARG A 14 14.50 6.42 -5.61
N GLN A 15 15.54 5.61 -5.44
CA GLN A 15 15.64 4.30 -6.08
C GLN A 15 14.56 3.32 -5.57
N LEU A 16 14.23 3.38 -4.28
CA LEU A 16 13.11 2.64 -3.70
C LEU A 16 11.79 3.06 -4.35
N GLN A 17 11.49 4.36 -4.34
CA GLN A 17 10.29 4.93 -4.95
C GLN A 17 10.14 4.58 -6.44
N LEU A 18 11.23 4.58 -7.22
CA LEU A 18 11.18 4.15 -8.63
C LEU A 18 10.86 2.66 -8.79
N SER A 19 11.37 1.82 -7.89
CA SER A 19 11.08 0.39 -7.87
C SER A 19 9.63 0.10 -7.47
N GLU A 20 9.09 0.86 -6.52
CA GLU A 20 7.68 0.79 -6.11
C GLU A 20 6.75 1.32 -7.19
N PHE A 21 7.14 2.39 -7.87
CA PHE A 21 6.38 2.92 -9.00
C PHE A 21 6.31 1.91 -10.15
N TYR A 22 7.39 1.17 -10.42
CA TYR A 22 7.35 0.04 -11.35
C TYR A 22 6.33 -1.03 -10.94
N LEU A 23 6.27 -1.40 -9.65
CA LEU A 23 5.27 -2.35 -9.16
C LEU A 23 3.85 -1.81 -9.32
N LEU A 24 3.64 -0.53 -9.05
CA LEU A 24 2.35 0.13 -9.19
C LEU A 24 1.88 0.20 -10.65
N THR A 25 2.78 0.44 -11.61
CA THR A 25 2.43 0.46 -13.05
C THR A 25 2.08 -0.94 -13.57
N GLU A 26 2.83 -1.97 -13.17
CA GLU A 26 2.52 -3.36 -13.49
C GLU A 26 1.19 -3.81 -12.86
N PHE A 27 0.94 -3.45 -11.60
CA PHE A 27 -0.34 -3.71 -10.95
C PHE A 27 -1.51 -3.01 -11.65
N LYS A 28 -1.36 -1.73 -12.00
CA LYS A 28 -2.37 -1.01 -12.78
C LYS A 28 -2.66 -1.69 -14.12
N ALA A 29 -1.64 -2.18 -14.82
CA ALA A 29 -1.82 -2.92 -16.07
C ALA A 29 -2.57 -4.25 -15.84
N PHE A 30 -2.25 -4.95 -14.76
CA PHE A 30 -2.97 -6.15 -14.34
C PHE A 30 -4.45 -5.86 -14.06
N CYS A 31 -4.76 -4.87 -13.21
CA CYS A 31 -6.13 -4.48 -12.89
C CYS A 31 -6.92 -4.10 -14.13
N LYS A 32 -6.32 -3.33 -15.05
CA LYS A 32 -6.96 -2.97 -16.32
C LYS A 32 -7.31 -4.19 -17.16
N LYS A 33 -6.40 -5.17 -17.27
CA LYS A 33 -6.61 -6.41 -18.03
C LYS A 33 -7.76 -7.25 -17.46
N HIS A 34 -7.94 -7.23 -16.14
CA HIS A 34 -8.93 -8.03 -15.42
C HIS A 34 -10.18 -7.25 -14.99
N THR A 35 -10.29 -5.98 -15.39
CA THR A 35 -11.42 -5.09 -15.02
C THR A 35 -11.62 -5.00 -13.50
N LEU A 36 -10.52 -4.91 -12.77
CA LEU A 36 -10.51 -4.76 -11.31
C LEU A 36 -10.39 -3.29 -10.91
N HIS A 37 -11.14 -2.89 -9.89
CA HIS A 37 -11.08 -1.54 -9.35
C HIS A 37 -10.12 -1.47 -8.16
N PHE A 38 -9.36 -0.37 -8.09
CA PHE A 38 -8.52 -0.03 -6.95
C PHE A 38 -8.43 1.49 -6.83
N THR A 39 -7.95 1.98 -5.70
CA THR A 39 -7.54 3.38 -5.51
C THR A 39 -6.17 3.45 -4.84
N LEU A 40 -5.45 4.56 -4.99
CA LEU A 40 -4.41 4.93 -4.02
C LEU A 40 -5.03 5.06 -2.61
N ASP A 41 -4.21 4.89 -1.58
CA ASP A 41 -4.62 5.02 -0.18
C ASP A 41 -3.63 5.84 0.66
N PHE A 42 -4.02 6.21 1.89
CA PHE A 42 -3.16 6.84 2.91
C PHE A 42 -2.21 7.93 2.38
N GLY A 43 -0.90 7.76 2.63
CA GLY A 43 0.17 8.69 2.23
C GLY A 43 0.29 8.82 0.72
N SER A 44 -0.02 7.75 -0.02
CA SER A 44 0.01 7.78 -1.49
C SER A 44 -1.02 8.75 -2.08
N ILE A 45 -2.19 8.91 -1.45
CA ILE A 45 -3.16 9.95 -1.85
C ILE A 45 -2.57 11.36 -1.60
N ILE A 46 -1.96 11.58 -0.43
CA ILE A 46 -1.32 12.87 -0.11
C ILE A 46 -0.22 13.17 -1.13
N GLY A 47 0.59 12.18 -1.49
CA GLY A 47 1.59 12.27 -2.56
C GLY A 47 0.99 12.73 -3.88
N ALA A 48 -0.06 12.05 -4.36
CA ALA A 48 -0.73 12.39 -5.61
C ALA A 48 -1.26 13.84 -5.64
N ILE A 49 -1.90 14.28 -4.56
CA ILE A 49 -2.51 15.62 -4.48
C ILE A 49 -1.45 16.72 -4.34
N ARG A 50 -0.48 16.52 -3.45
CA ARG A 50 0.43 17.58 -3.01
C ARG A 50 1.70 17.65 -3.85
N HIS A 51 2.21 16.51 -4.29
CA HIS A 51 3.50 16.37 -4.97
C HIS A 51 3.36 15.86 -6.40
N GLN A 52 2.17 15.42 -6.82
CA GLN A 52 1.95 14.76 -8.10
C GLN A 52 2.85 13.52 -8.29
N GLY A 53 3.17 12.85 -7.19
CA GLY A 53 4.15 11.77 -7.08
C GLY A 53 4.38 11.40 -5.62
N PHE A 54 5.51 10.80 -5.30
CA PHE A 54 5.81 10.46 -3.90
C PHE A 54 5.94 11.69 -3.01
N ILE A 55 5.58 11.53 -1.74
CA ILE A 55 6.06 12.43 -0.71
C ILE A 55 7.59 12.22 -0.57
N PRO A 56 8.42 13.27 -0.54
CA PRO A 56 9.88 13.11 -0.66
C PRO A 56 10.60 12.29 0.43
N TRP A 57 9.92 11.96 1.52
CA TRP A 57 10.44 11.19 2.65
C TRP A 57 9.66 9.90 2.91
N ASP A 58 8.71 9.56 2.05
CA ASP A 58 7.84 8.38 2.18
C ASP A 58 8.44 7.21 1.42
N ASP A 59 8.33 6.02 2.00
CA ASP A 59 9.08 4.81 1.62
C ASP A 59 8.18 3.61 1.27
N ASP A 60 6.94 3.87 0.90
CA ASP A 60 5.98 2.88 0.43
C ASP A 60 4.90 3.46 -0.50
N ILE A 61 4.10 2.55 -1.07
CA ILE A 61 2.85 2.86 -1.77
C ILE A 61 1.73 2.02 -1.15
N ASP A 62 0.65 2.69 -0.78
CA ASP A 62 -0.57 2.09 -0.30
C ASP A 62 -1.66 2.15 -1.37
N ILE A 63 -2.33 1.02 -1.60
CA ILE A 63 -3.51 0.95 -2.46
C ILE A 63 -4.63 0.19 -1.77
N ALA A 64 -5.87 0.58 -2.07
CA ALA A 64 -7.08 -0.03 -1.54
C ALA A 64 -7.88 -0.72 -2.65
N MET A 65 -8.46 -1.87 -2.33
CA MET A 65 -9.44 -2.58 -3.16
C MET A 65 -10.64 -2.97 -2.30
N LEU A 66 -11.86 -2.84 -2.79
CA LEU A 66 -13.02 -3.48 -2.14
C LEU A 66 -12.83 -4.99 -2.11
N ARG A 67 -13.35 -5.66 -1.08
CA ARG A 67 -13.14 -7.10 -0.87
C ARG A 67 -13.33 -7.95 -2.12
N TRP A 68 -14.40 -7.73 -2.87
CA TRP A 68 -14.69 -8.54 -4.06
C TRP A 68 -13.66 -8.35 -5.17
N ASP A 69 -13.18 -7.14 -5.41
CA ASP A 69 -12.09 -6.88 -6.35
C ASP A 69 -10.76 -7.45 -5.82
N TYR A 70 -10.52 -7.36 -4.51
CA TYR A 70 -9.34 -7.92 -3.86
C TYR A 70 -9.28 -9.45 -3.95
N ASP A 71 -10.39 -10.14 -3.67
CA ASP A 71 -10.45 -11.60 -3.74
C ASP A 71 -10.34 -12.07 -5.19
N ALA A 72 -10.95 -11.34 -6.14
CA ALA A 72 -10.77 -11.59 -7.57
C ALA A 72 -9.32 -11.34 -8.03
N PHE A 73 -8.67 -10.30 -7.53
CA PHE A 73 -7.24 -10.06 -7.74
C PHE A 73 -6.41 -11.27 -7.31
N LEU A 74 -6.60 -11.76 -6.08
CA LEU A 74 -5.85 -12.92 -5.59
C LEU A 74 -6.10 -14.18 -6.42
N GLU A 75 -7.33 -14.40 -6.87
CA GLU A 75 -7.65 -15.53 -7.74
C GLU A 75 -6.95 -15.42 -9.09
N TYR A 76 -7.05 -14.28 -9.78
CA TYR A 76 -6.41 -14.07 -11.08
C TYR A 76 -4.88 -14.07 -10.96
N ALA A 77 -4.33 -13.57 -9.85
CA ALA A 77 -2.91 -13.51 -9.57
C ALA A 77 -2.25 -14.89 -9.52
N LYS A 78 -2.98 -15.97 -9.20
CA LYS A 78 -2.47 -17.35 -9.27
C LYS A 78 -1.95 -17.72 -10.68
N SER A 79 -2.47 -17.05 -11.71
CA SER A 79 -2.06 -17.21 -13.10
C SER A 79 -1.23 -16.05 -13.65
N TRP A 80 -0.85 -15.08 -12.79
CA TRP A 80 -0.05 -13.93 -13.19
C TRP A 80 1.43 -14.33 -13.31
N ASN A 81 1.78 -14.90 -14.47
CA ASN A 81 3.13 -15.37 -14.78
C ASN A 81 4.07 -14.21 -15.16
N HIS A 82 4.23 -13.24 -14.26
CA HIS A 82 5.11 -12.09 -14.48
C HIS A 82 6.50 -12.35 -13.85
N PRO A 83 7.60 -12.20 -14.61
CA PRO A 83 8.91 -12.66 -14.16
C PRO A 83 9.46 -11.88 -12.96
N ASN A 84 9.08 -10.60 -12.83
CA ASN A 84 9.61 -9.73 -11.77
C ASN A 84 8.69 -9.62 -10.55
N ILE A 85 7.50 -10.23 -10.54
CA ILE A 85 6.50 -9.99 -9.49
C ILE A 85 6.24 -11.27 -8.68
N PHE A 86 6.13 -11.10 -7.36
CA PHE A 86 5.57 -12.10 -6.46
C PHE A 86 4.42 -11.49 -5.67
N VAL A 87 3.24 -12.11 -5.73
CA VAL A 87 2.06 -11.69 -4.96
C VAL A 87 2.11 -12.39 -3.59
N GLN A 88 2.59 -11.68 -2.58
CA GLN A 88 2.76 -12.16 -1.22
C GLN A 88 1.47 -11.99 -0.41
N SER A 89 0.84 -13.12 -0.12
CA SER A 89 -0.32 -13.25 0.77
C SER A 89 -0.04 -14.37 1.78
N PHE A 90 -0.88 -14.53 2.80
CA PHE A 90 -0.74 -15.65 3.73
C PHE A 90 -1.00 -17.04 3.09
N GLU A 91 -1.51 -17.09 1.85
CA GLU A 91 -1.67 -18.34 1.09
C GLU A 91 -0.40 -18.68 0.30
N SER A 92 0.24 -17.69 -0.33
CA SER A 92 1.46 -17.87 -1.12
C SER A 92 2.74 -17.83 -0.28
N ASP A 93 2.71 -17.22 0.90
CA ASP A 93 3.82 -17.09 1.84
C ASP A 93 3.30 -17.33 3.28
N PRO A 94 3.26 -18.59 3.76
CA PRO A 94 2.48 -18.98 4.94
C PRO A 94 2.90 -18.36 6.27
N GLU A 95 4.13 -17.86 6.41
CA GLU A 95 4.61 -17.15 7.61
C GLU A 95 4.40 -15.63 7.51
N PHE A 96 3.85 -15.13 6.41
CA PHE A 96 3.49 -13.72 6.25
C PHE A 96 2.44 -13.31 7.29
N VAL A 97 2.79 -12.34 8.13
CA VAL A 97 2.00 -11.97 9.32
C VAL A 97 0.73 -11.18 9.00
N HIS A 98 0.67 -10.54 7.84
CA HIS A 98 -0.39 -9.59 7.52
C HIS A 98 -1.61 -10.27 6.87
N ALA A 99 -2.79 -9.68 7.11
CA ALA A 99 -4.05 -10.07 6.48
C ALA A 99 -4.40 -9.21 5.25
N PHE A 100 -3.38 -8.57 4.67
CA PHE A 100 -3.42 -7.88 3.38
C PHE A 100 -2.39 -8.51 2.44
N THR A 101 -2.22 -7.98 1.23
CA THR A 101 -1.27 -8.53 0.25
C THR A 101 -0.18 -7.53 -0.08
N ARG A 102 1.04 -8.02 -0.25
CA ARG A 102 2.15 -7.26 -0.80
C ARG A 102 2.46 -7.72 -2.21
N ILE A 103 2.63 -6.78 -3.12
CA ILE A 103 3.20 -7.09 -4.44
C ILE A 103 4.68 -6.83 -4.31
N ARG A 104 5.50 -7.88 -4.46
CA ARG A 104 6.94 -7.87 -4.24
C ARG A 104 7.70 -7.87 -5.56
N LEU A 105 8.78 -7.11 -5.63
CA LEU A 105 9.74 -7.14 -6.73
C LEU A 105 10.76 -8.28 -6.52
N ASN A 106 10.73 -9.30 -7.38
CA ASN A 106 11.65 -10.43 -7.35
C ASN A 106 13.10 -9.98 -7.63
N GLY A 107 14.05 -10.57 -6.89
CA GLY A 107 15.47 -10.25 -7.01
C GLY A 107 15.85 -8.88 -6.43
N SER A 108 14.99 -8.31 -5.59
CA SER A 108 15.26 -7.11 -4.78
C SER A 108 15.17 -7.44 -3.28
N LEU A 109 15.57 -6.50 -2.42
CA LEU A 109 15.44 -6.59 -0.96
C LEU A 109 15.05 -5.22 -0.39
N ALA A 110 14.11 -5.22 0.55
CA ALA A 110 13.76 -4.13 1.45
C ALA A 110 13.52 -4.75 2.85
N LEU A 111 14.60 -5.10 3.54
CA LEU A 111 14.55 -5.78 4.82
C LEU A 111 14.10 -4.79 5.90
N GLN A 112 12.99 -5.08 6.56
CA GLN A 112 12.46 -4.25 7.65
C GLN A 112 12.89 -4.83 9.01
N GLU A 113 13.35 -4.00 9.93
CA GLU A 113 13.88 -4.42 11.24
C GLU A 113 12.90 -5.31 12.03
N GLU A 114 11.61 -4.95 12.00
CA GLU A 114 10.55 -5.67 12.71
C GLU A 114 10.33 -7.09 12.15
N TRP A 115 10.55 -7.28 10.85
CA TRP A 115 10.21 -8.51 10.13
C TRP A 115 11.41 -9.37 9.74
N LYS A 116 12.64 -8.91 9.96
CA LYS A 116 13.87 -9.58 9.47
C LYS A 116 14.08 -11.03 9.93
N HIS A 117 13.40 -11.44 11.00
CA HIS A 117 13.46 -12.80 11.55
C HIS A 117 12.42 -13.75 10.93
N MET A 118 11.53 -13.22 10.10
CA MET A 118 10.47 -13.99 9.46
C MET A 118 11.00 -14.63 8.18
N ASP A 119 10.72 -15.92 8.02
CA ASP A 119 10.99 -16.67 6.79
C ASP A 119 9.91 -16.38 5.76
N VAL A 120 10.02 -15.21 5.11
CA VAL A 120 9.07 -14.65 4.15
C VAL A 120 9.83 -13.93 3.04
N HIS A 121 9.17 -13.61 1.93
CA HIS A 121 9.74 -12.78 0.87
C HIS A 121 9.94 -11.33 1.34
N HIS A 122 11.17 -10.82 1.26
CA HIS A 122 11.58 -9.49 1.74
C HIS A 122 11.87 -8.46 0.63
N GLY A 123 11.55 -8.75 -0.64
CA GLY A 123 11.75 -7.80 -1.74
C GLY A 123 10.99 -6.47 -1.58
N ILE A 124 11.41 -5.45 -2.33
CA ILE A 124 10.72 -4.15 -2.42
C ILE A 124 9.24 -4.38 -2.74
N PHE A 125 8.35 -3.59 -2.16
CA PHE A 125 6.93 -3.89 -2.14
C PHE A 125 6.03 -2.69 -2.33
N ILE A 126 4.78 -2.95 -2.72
CA ILE A 126 3.64 -2.05 -2.51
C ILE A 126 2.55 -2.80 -1.75
N ASP A 127 1.77 -2.08 -0.94
CA ASP A 127 0.77 -2.64 -0.04
C ASP A 127 -0.65 -2.57 -0.63
N VAL A 128 -1.31 -3.73 -0.75
CA VAL A 128 -2.68 -3.86 -1.26
C VAL A 128 -3.62 -4.18 -0.11
N PHE A 129 -4.37 -3.18 0.35
CA PHE A 129 -5.33 -3.32 1.45
C PHE A 129 -6.71 -3.70 0.95
N PRO A 130 -7.30 -4.78 1.50
CA PRO A 130 -8.72 -5.03 1.30
C PRO A 130 -9.56 -4.10 2.17
N TYR A 131 -10.62 -3.56 1.56
CA TYR A 131 -11.64 -2.77 2.20
C TYR A 131 -12.90 -3.63 2.37
N ASP A 132 -13.30 -3.77 3.62
CA ASP A 132 -14.40 -4.61 4.05
C ASP A 132 -15.54 -3.72 4.58
N VAL A 133 -16.78 -4.15 4.38
CA VAL A 133 -17.98 -3.50 4.89
C VAL A 133 -17.97 -3.52 6.41
N ILE A 134 -18.30 -2.39 7.02
CA ILE A 134 -18.37 -2.28 8.48
C ILE A 134 -19.82 -2.08 8.95
N PRO A 135 -20.16 -2.59 10.15
CA PRO A 135 -21.48 -2.35 10.74
C PRO A 135 -21.85 -0.87 10.84
N SER A 136 -23.13 -0.54 10.68
CA SER A 136 -23.63 0.84 10.84
C SER A 136 -23.72 1.27 12.32
N GLN A 137 -23.85 0.31 13.24
CA GLN A 137 -23.92 0.57 14.68
C GLN A 137 -22.52 0.61 15.31
N LYS A 138 -22.26 1.63 16.12
CA LYS A 138 -20.92 1.86 16.70
C LYS A 138 -20.48 0.70 17.59
N GLU A 139 -21.35 0.22 18.47
CA GLU A 139 -21.03 -0.85 19.42
C GLU A 139 -20.73 -2.18 18.68
N GLU A 140 -21.38 -2.41 17.54
CA GLU A 140 -21.12 -3.59 16.71
C GLU A 140 -19.77 -3.46 15.98
N ARG A 141 -19.46 -2.27 15.45
CA ARG A 141 -18.13 -1.97 14.89
C ARG A 141 -17.03 -2.17 15.91
N ASP A 142 -17.17 -1.60 17.10
CA ASP A 142 -16.16 -1.67 18.16
C ASP A 142 -15.86 -3.15 18.51
N ARG A 143 -16.91 -3.97 18.70
CA ARG A 143 -16.75 -5.42 18.98
C ARG A 143 -16.15 -6.19 17.80
N HIS A 144 -16.47 -5.80 16.58
CA HIS A 144 -15.92 -6.43 15.39
C HIS A 144 -14.42 -6.15 15.28
N GLN A 145 -14.04 -4.89 15.44
CA GLN A 145 -12.66 -4.42 15.41
C GLN A 145 -11.82 -5.01 16.55
N GLU A 146 -12.35 -5.10 17.77
CA GLU A 146 -11.67 -5.71 18.92
C GLU A 146 -11.29 -7.18 18.66
N LYS A 147 -12.17 -7.94 17.98
CA LYS A 147 -11.87 -9.33 17.61
C LYS A 147 -10.73 -9.43 16.61
N ILE A 148 -10.68 -8.51 15.65
CA ILE A 148 -9.59 -8.45 14.67
C ILE A 148 -8.29 -8.05 15.35
N TYR A 149 -8.33 -6.99 16.19
CA TYR A 149 -7.19 -6.53 16.98
C TYR A 149 -6.61 -7.64 17.86
N THR A 150 -7.46 -8.43 18.52
CA THR A 150 -7.03 -9.56 19.37
C THR A 150 -6.24 -10.61 18.57
N LEU A 151 -6.68 -10.93 17.35
CA LEU A 151 -5.93 -11.85 16.48
C LEU A 151 -4.64 -11.22 15.96
N GLN A 152 -4.66 -9.93 15.62
CA GLN A 152 -3.46 -9.21 15.24
C GLN A 152 -2.42 -9.22 16.37
N GLN A 153 -2.82 -8.92 17.61
CA GLN A 153 -1.94 -9.00 18.78
C GLN A 153 -1.41 -10.43 19.01
N THR A 154 -2.27 -11.44 18.84
CA THR A 154 -1.85 -12.85 18.91
C THR A 154 -0.71 -13.16 17.93
N LYS A 155 -0.80 -12.67 16.70
CA LYS A 155 0.24 -12.83 15.67
C LYS A 155 1.51 -12.05 16.03
N LEU A 156 1.39 -10.79 16.45
CA LEU A 156 2.54 -9.96 16.84
C LEU A 156 3.29 -10.53 18.06
N HIS A 157 2.59 -11.13 19.01
CA HIS A 157 3.21 -11.84 20.12
C HIS A 157 4.05 -13.05 19.65
N ARG A 158 3.58 -13.79 18.64
CA ARG A 158 4.38 -14.85 18.00
C ARG A 158 5.62 -14.27 17.33
N VAL A 159 5.50 -13.16 16.59
CA VAL A 159 6.65 -12.48 15.97
C VAL A 159 7.65 -12.01 17.04
N SER A 160 7.18 -11.39 18.11
CA SER A 160 8.03 -10.96 19.23
C SER A 160 8.82 -12.11 19.86
N TYR A 161 8.18 -13.28 20.03
CA TYR A 161 8.88 -14.48 20.48
C TYR A 161 9.99 -14.91 19.51
N LEU A 162 9.71 -14.97 18.21
CA LEU A 162 10.70 -15.32 17.18
C LEU A 162 11.89 -14.33 17.15
N ARG A 163 11.60 -13.03 17.31
CA ARG A 163 12.60 -11.95 17.34
C ARG A 163 13.49 -12.00 18.59
N THR A 164 12.90 -12.22 19.76
CA THR A 164 13.64 -12.18 21.04
C THR A 164 14.29 -13.50 21.42
N ASN A 165 13.76 -14.62 20.90
CA ASN A 165 14.11 -15.98 21.32
C ASN A 165 14.10 -16.16 22.85
N SER A 166 13.24 -15.42 23.56
CA SER A 166 13.21 -15.37 25.02
C SER A 166 12.19 -16.36 25.59
N PHE A 167 12.63 -17.22 26.52
CA PHE A 167 11.75 -18.16 27.21
C PHE A 167 10.69 -17.45 28.08
N SER A 168 11.00 -16.30 28.68
CA SER A 168 10.01 -15.55 29.47
C SER A 168 8.93 -14.96 28.57
N GLU A 169 9.30 -14.43 27.41
CA GLU A 169 8.37 -13.90 26.40
C GLU A 169 7.50 -15.00 25.80
N PHE A 170 8.08 -16.18 25.58
CA PHE A 170 7.36 -17.38 25.18
C PHE A 170 6.28 -17.75 26.19
N MET A 171 6.65 -17.90 27.47
CA MET A 171 5.70 -18.24 28.54
C MET A 171 4.60 -17.20 28.69
N ARG A 172 4.94 -15.90 28.63
CA ARG A 172 3.96 -14.81 28.65
C ARG A 172 2.98 -14.92 27.48
N THR A 173 3.48 -15.16 26.28
CA THR A 173 2.69 -15.31 25.06
C THR A 173 1.76 -16.51 25.12
N LEU A 174 2.19 -17.65 25.68
CA LEU A 174 1.31 -18.81 25.86
C LEU A 174 0.15 -18.54 26.83
N VAL A 175 0.40 -17.77 27.90
CA VAL A 175 -0.62 -17.44 28.89
C VAL A 175 -1.62 -16.41 28.34
N THR A 176 -1.15 -15.36 27.67
CA THR A 176 -2.01 -14.26 27.20
C THR A 176 -2.63 -14.51 25.83
N HIS A 177 -1.94 -15.25 24.96
CA HIS A 177 -2.33 -15.50 23.58
C HIS A 177 -2.11 -16.98 23.19
N PRO A 178 -2.84 -17.94 23.80
CA PRO A 178 -2.61 -19.37 23.58
C PRO A 178 -2.79 -19.81 22.12
N GLN A 179 -3.53 -19.04 21.30
CA GLN A 179 -3.69 -19.31 19.88
C GLN A 179 -2.43 -19.01 19.04
N SER A 180 -1.42 -18.32 19.60
CA SER A 180 -0.13 -18.04 18.94
C SER A 180 0.63 -19.29 18.51
N LEU A 181 0.33 -20.46 19.11
CA LEU A 181 0.87 -21.75 18.71
C LEU A 181 0.31 -22.30 17.39
N ARG A 182 -0.83 -21.76 16.91
CA ARG A 182 -1.38 -22.13 15.60
C ARG A 182 -0.52 -21.50 14.50
N SER A 183 -0.52 -22.09 13.29
CA SER A 183 0.23 -21.54 12.15
C SER A 183 -0.21 -20.11 11.82
N MET A 184 0.71 -19.30 11.31
CA MET A 184 0.41 -17.91 10.92
C MET A 184 -0.70 -17.87 9.87
N GLN A 185 -0.63 -18.76 8.87
CA GLN A 185 -1.71 -18.96 7.89
C GLN A 185 -3.09 -19.26 8.53
N TYR A 186 -3.17 -20.10 9.56
CA TYR A 186 -4.44 -20.36 10.26
C TYR A 186 -5.00 -19.09 10.93
N LEU A 187 -4.12 -18.33 11.61
CA LEU A 187 -4.51 -17.09 12.29
C LEU A 187 -4.98 -16.04 11.28
N ASN A 188 -4.31 -15.92 10.14
CA ASN A 188 -4.72 -15.02 9.06
C ASN A 188 -6.04 -15.42 8.41
N ARG A 189 -6.28 -16.71 8.14
CA ARG A 189 -7.59 -17.19 7.65
C ARG A 189 -8.70 -16.82 8.63
N LYS A 190 -8.51 -17.12 9.92
CA LYS A 190 -9.47 -16.77 10.97
C LYS A 190 -9.70 -15.26 11.08
N GLN A 191 -8.66 -14.45 10.92
CA GLN A 191 -8.80 -13.00 10.92
C GLN A 191 -9.60 -12.52 9.70
N THR A 192 -9.32 -13.08 8.51
CA THR A 192 -10.02 -12.79 7.26
C THR A 192 -11.50 -13.17 7.35
N ASP A 193 -11.84 -14.33 7.94
CA ASP A 193 -13.23 -14.75 8.19
C ASP A 193 -13.98 -13.76 9.09
N ILE A 194 -13.28 -13.13 10.03
CA ILE A 194 -13.86 -12.08 10.87
C ILE A 194 -14.04 -10.82 10.05
N MET A 195 -12.99 -10.31 9.40
CA MET A 195 -13.02 -9.09 8.59
C MET A 195 -14.15 -9.10 7.55
N THR A 196 -14.38 -10.24 6.90
CA THR A 196 -15.32 -10.36 5.78
C THR A 196 -16.78 -10.56 6.17
N ARG A 197 -17.09 -10.60 7.47
CA ARG A 197 -18.41 -10.98 8.01
C ARG A 197 -19.59 -10.18 7.46
N TYR A 198 -19.36 -8.92 7.10
CA TYR A 198 -20.41 -7.99 6.67
C TYR A 198 -20.41 -7.72 5.16
N ASN A 199 -19.62 -8.46 4.38
CA ASN A 199 -19.49 -8.24 2.93
C ASN A 199 -20.62 -8.89 2.09
N GLN A 200 -21.75 -9.23 2.72
CA GLN A 200 -22.90 -9.83 2.05
C GLN A 200 -24.12 -8.93 2.21
N GLY A 201 -24.90 -8.78 1.13
CA GLY A 201 -26.12 -7.96 1.14
C GLY A 201 -25.87 -6.46 1.34
N TYR A 202 -24.69 -5.97 0.92
CA TYR A 202 -24.32 -4.56 0.98
C TYR A 202 -25.06 -3.73 -0.06
N THR A 203 -25.01 -2.42 0.14
CA THR A 203 -25.50 -1.36 -0.73
C THR A 203 -24.37 -0.37 -1.01
N ASP A 204 -24.47 0.40 -2.09
CA ASP A 204 -23.44 1.39 -2.45
C ASP A 204 -23.21 2.48 -1.37
N SER A 205 -24.19 2.67 -0.49
CA SER A 205 -24.10 3.60 0.65
C SER A 205 -23.42 3.03 1.90
N ASP A 206 -23.14 1.73 1.95
CA ASP A 206 -22.50 1.14 3.12
C ASP A 206 -21.05 1.60 3.25
N SER A 207 -20.64 1.81 4.50
CA SER A 207 -19.28 2.23 4.83
C SER A 207 -18.32 1.04 4.73
N VAL A 208 -17.12 1.32 4.21
CA VAL A 208 -16.00 0.39 4.11
C VAL A 208 -14.73 1.03 4.66
N THR A 209 -13.85 0.20 5.21
CA THR A 209 -12.49 0.58 5.61
C THR A 209 -11.59 -0.65 5.58
N HIS A 210 -10.27 -0.46 5.58
CA HIS A 210 -9.35 -1.56 5.86
C HIS A 210 -9.35 -1.89 7.35
N MET A 211 -9.48 -3.17 7.67
CA MET A 211 -9.52 -3.62 9.07
C MET A 211 -8.35 -4.55 9.43
N THR A 212 -7.32 -4.59 8.59
CA THR A 212 -6.26 -5.62 8.61
C THR A 212 -5.44 -5.67 9.90
N GLN A 213 -5.52 -4.65 10.76
CA GLN A 213 -4.85 -4.62 12.07
C GLN A 213 -5.80 -4.33 13.25
N GLY A 214 -7.06 -3.96 12.98
CA GLY A 214 -8.05 -3.66 14.03
C GLY A 214 -7.73 -2.44 14.90
N PHE A 215 -7.01 -1.43 14.40
CA PHE A 215 -6.75 -0.22 15.18
C PHE A 215 -8.00 0.65 15.37
N PRO A 216 -8.19 1.28 16.55
CA PRO A 216 -9.34 2.15 16.84
C PRO A 216 -9.57 3.29 15.86
N LYS A 217 -8.51 3.79 15.22
CA LYS A 217 -8.60 4.92 14.30
C LYS A 217 -9.08 4.55 12.90
N TYR A 218 -9.12 3.27 12.53
CA TYR A 218 -9.53 2.89 11.16
C TYR A 218 -10.99 3.23 10.86
N THR A 219 -11.86 3.29 11.88
CA THR A 219 -13.24 3.72 11.67
C THR A 219 -13.35 5.19 11.26
N ASP A 220 -12.32 6.01 11.55
CA ASP A 220 -12.28 7.43 11.17
C ASP A 220 -11.82 7.61 9.71
N TYR A 221 -11.07 6.63 9.19
CA TYR A 221 -10.65 6.52 7.80
C TYR A 221 -11.56 5.55 7.03
N ARG A 222 -12.78 6.00 6.75
CA ARG A 222 -13.80 5.22 6.03
C ARG A 222 -14.37 6.00 4.85
N ARG A 223 -14.89 5.27 3.88
CA ARG A 223 -15.62 5.79 2.72
C ARG A 223 -16.81 4.89 2.41
N THR A 224 -17.74 5.36 1.59
CA THR A 224 -18.79 4.47 1.05
C THR A 224 -18.27 3.64 -0.12
N ILE A 225 -18.96 2.56 -0.44
CA ILE A 225 -18.70 1.76 -1.65
C ILE A 225 -18.80 2.64 -2.91
N GLN A 226 -19.81 3.51 -2.98
CA GLN A 226 -19.96 4.46 -4.10
C GLN A 226 -18.75 5.39 -4.23
N GLU A 227 -18.27 5.96 -3.11
CA GLU A 227 -17.10 6.86 -3.08
C GLU A 227 -15.81 6.15 -3.51
N HIS A 228 -15.66 4.87 -3.19
CA HIS A 228 -14.56 4.04 -3.67
C HIS A 228 -14.65 3.82 -5.19
N ASN A 229 -15.81 3.39 -5.68
CA ASN A 229 -16.02 3.04 -7.09
C ASN A 229 -16.03 4.25 -8.02
N SER A 230 -16.37 5.43 -7.52
CA SER A 230 -16.46 6.66 -8.32
C SER A 230 -15.15 7.46 -8.36
N ALA A 231 -14.01 6.77 -8.30
CA ALA A 231 -12.70 7.39 -8.12
C ALA A 231 -12.35 8.44 -9.21
N THR A 232 -11.64 9.48 -8.80
CA THR A 232 -11.10 10.53 -9.66
C THR A 232 -9.63 10.25 -9.95
N LEU A 233 -9.18 10.54 -11.17
CA LEU A 233 -7.78 10.35 -11.56
C LEU A 233 -6.91 11.56 -11.16
N PHE A 234 -5.83 11.30 -10.44
CA PHE A 234 -4.82 12.30 -10.07
C PHE A 234 -3.44 11.96 -10.66
N PRO A 235 -2.61 12.96 -10.98
CA PRO A 235 -1.25 12.73 -11.44
C PRO A 235 -0.38 12.10 -10.34
N PHE A 236 0.43 11.12 -10.71
CA PHE A 236 1.45 10.50 -9.86
C PHE A 236 2.59 10.00 -10.74
N GLU A 237 3.78 10.58 -10.58
CA GLU A 237 5.01 10.16 -11.30
C GLU A 237 4.82 10.10 -12.83
N GLY A 238 4.13 11.10 -13.40
CA GLY A 238 3.88 11.18 -14.84
C GLY A 238 2.80 10.23 -15.39
N SER A 239 2.08 9.51 -14.53
CA SER A 239 0.86 8.78 -14.88
C SER A 239 -0.34 9.28 -14.08
N TYR A 240 -1.50 8.66 -14.24
CA TYR A 240 -2.74 9.00 -13.55
C TYR A 240 -3.29 7.80 -12.77
N PHE A 241 -3.64 8.00 -11.50
CA PHE A 241 -4.15 6.94 -10.64
C PHE A 241 -5.46 7.30 -9.96
N PRO A 242 -6.35 6.31 -9.74
CA PRO A 242 -7.62 6.51 -9.07
C PRO A 242 -7.45 6.87 -7.60
N VAL A 243 -8.17 7.89 -7.15
CA VAL A 243 -8.29 8.35 -5.76
C VAL A 243 -9.79 8.38 -5.40
N PRO A 244 -10.22 7.88 -4.22
CA PRO A 244 -11.64 7.88 -3.86
C PRO A 244 -12.21 9.29 -3.80
N GLN A 245 -13.49 9.49 -4.15
CA GLN A 245 -14.06 10.87 -4.19
C GLN A 245 -13.98 11.61 -2.86
N ASN A 246 -14.14 10.90 -1.75
CA ASN A 246 -14.20 11.48 -0.41
C ASN A 246 -12.81 11.59 0.25
N TYR A 247 -11.73 11.63 -0.55
CA TYR A 247 -10.37 11.64 -0.03
C TYR A 247 -10.10 12.81 0.93
N GLU A 248 -10.68 13.99 0.68
CA GLU A 248 -10.43 15.19 1.50
C GLU A 248 -10.87 14.97 2.94
N ALA A 249 -12.10 14.49 3.15
CA ALA A 249 -12.62 14.22 4.48
C ALA A 249 -11.87 13.06 5.15
N MET A 250 -11.55 12.01 4.38
CA MET A 250 -10.77 10.87 4.88
C MET A 250 -9.40 11.32 5.42
N LEU A 251 -8.67 12.10 4.63
CA LEU A 251 -7.34 12.59 4.99
C LEU A 251 -7.42 13.61 6.14
N LEU A 252 -8.39 14.53 6.12
CA LEU A 252 -8.59 15.51 7.19
C LEU A 252 -8.89 14.82 8.54
N ASN A 253 -9.75 13.80 8.54
CA ASN A 253 -10.12 13.07 9.76
C ASN A 253 -8.94 12.28 10.34
N THR A 254 -8.00 11.84 9.50
CA THR A 254 -6.91 10.95 9.93
C THR A 254 -5.61 11.69 10.23
N TYR A 255 -5.26 12.66 9.38
CA TYR A 255 -3.99 13.38 9.44
C TYR A 255 -4.14 14.85 9.85
N GLY A 256 -5.38 15.38 9.91
CA GLY A 256 -5.60 16.80 10.13
C GLY A 256 -5.18 17.64 8.92
N ASP A 257 -4.35 18.66 9.14
CA ASP A 257 -3.80 19.47 8.06
C ASP A 257 -2.72 18.69 7.28
N TYR A 258 -3.17 17.92 6.28
CA TYR A 258 -2.32 17.09 5.43
C TYR A 258 -1.66 17.87 4.27
N LEU A 259 -2.13 19.09 3.99
CA LEU A 259 -1.58 19.92 2.92
C LEU A 259 -0.31 20.63 3.37
N SER A 260 -0.25 21.08 4.63
CA SER A 260 0.99 21.57 5.22
C SER A 260 2.04 20.47 5.34
N TYR A 261 3.31 20.86 5.25
CA TYR A 261 4.41 19.93 5.53
C TYR A 261 4.57 19.74 7.04
N PRO A 262 4.80 18.51 7.51
CA PRO A 262 5.17 18.28 8.90
C PRO A 262 6.53 18.94 9.20
N PRO A 263 6.88 19.15 10.47
CA PRO A 263 8.20 19.63 10.85
C PRO A 263 9.32 18.79 10.21
N LYS A 264 10.44 19.42 9.83
CA LYS A 264 11.59 18.73 9.19
C LYS A 264 12.08 17.50 9.95
N ALA A 265 11.96 17.49 11.28
CA ALA A 265 12.38 16.36 12.12
C ALA A 265 11.47 15.12 11.99
N GLU A 266 10.24 15.30 11.50
CA GLU A 266 9.26 14.24 11.25
C GLU A 266 9.23 13.80 9.77
N GLN A 267 9.99 14.48 8.90
CA GLN A 267 10.11 14.15 7.47
C GLN A 267 11.13 13.02 7.26
N THR A 268 10.79 11.83 7.75
CA THR A 268 11.66 10.64 7.69
C THR A 268 10.86 9.41 7.25
N PRO A 269 11.48 8.45 6.55
CA PRO A 269 10.89 7.14 6.27
C PRO A 269 10.37 6.46 7.53
N HIS A 270 9.25 5.74 7.42
CA HIS A 270 8.52 5.22 8.58
C HIS A 270 8.55 3.69 8.69
N HIS A 271 8.97 2.97 7.65
CA HIS A 271 8.83 1.51 7.57
C HIS A 271 10.03 0.72 8.11
N GLY A 272 11.01 1.39 8.72
CA GLY A 272 12.11 0.75 9.45
C GLY A 272 12.98 -0.15 8.56
N VAL A 273 13.18 0.24 7.30
CA VAL A 273 14.04 -0.49 6.36
C VAL A 273 15.51 -0.37 6.80
N VAL A 274 16.18 -1.51 6.97
CA VAL A 274 17.57 -1.61 7.45
C VAL A 274 18.54 -2.13 6.39
N GLU A 275 18.04 -2.77 5.34
CA GLU A 275 18.85 -3.22 4.20
C GLU A 275 18.07 -3.13 2.88
N LEU A 276 18.74 -2.64 1.83
CA LEU A 276 18.18 -2.51 0.49
C LEU A 276 19.08 -3.16 -0.57
N ILE A 277 18.44 -3.86 -1.50
CA ILE A 277 19.05 -4.37 -2.73
C ILE A 277 18.11 -4.05 -3.89
N PHE A 278 18.58 -3.22 -4.82
CA PHE A 278 17.81 -2.82 -6.00
C PHE A 278 18.12 -3.69 -7.23
N ARG A 279 17.11 -3.79 -8.12
CA ARG A 279 17.23 -4.34 -9.48
C ARG A 279 17.64 -3.22 -10.44
N GLN A 280 18.91 -3.23 -10.86
CA GLN A 280 19.47 -2.16 -11.68
C GLN A 280 18.78 -2.03 -13.04
N ASP A 281 18.41 -3.16 -13.64
CA ASP A 281 17.69 -3.20 -14.92
C ASP A 281 16.31 -2.51 -14.85
N ILE A 282 15.61 -2.64 -13.72
CA ILE A 282 14.34 -1.96 -13.47
C ILE A 282 14.56 -0.46 -13.27
N LEU A 283 15.56 -0.07 -12.48
CA LEU A 283 15.87 1.35 -12.27
C LEU A 283 16.21 2.06 -13.59
N GLU A 284 17.03 1.43 -14.44
CA GLU A 284 17.39 1.95 -15.75
C GLU A 284 16.19 2.03 -16.70
N GLU A 285 15.24 1.09 -16.62
CA GLU A 285 13.97 1.18 -17.34
C GLU A 285 13.14 2.39 -16.88
N MET A 286 12.95 2.56 -15.57
CA MET A 286 12.13 3.63 -15.02
C MET A 286 12.71 5.02 -15.29
N GLN A 287 14.03 5.18 -15.16
CA GLN A 287 14.71 6.44 -15.47
C GLN A 287 14.60 6.79 -16.96
N ARG A 288 14.73 5.81 -17.86
CA ARG A 288 14.53 6.02 -19.31
C ARG A 288 13.10 6.44 -19.64
N ASN A 289 12.12 5.85 -18.98
CA ASN A 289 10.71 6.19 -19.20
C ASN A 289 10.39 7.62 -18.72
N GLN A 290 10.94 8.05 -17.58
CA GLN A 290 10.80 9.43 -17.10
C GLN A 290 11.48 10.43 -18.03
N GLY A 291 12.67 10.13 -18.54
CA GLY A 291 13.38 11.00 -19.50
C GLY A 291 12.65 11.17 -20.84
N LYS A 292 11.89 10.16 -21.29
CA LYS A 292 11.04 10.29 -22.49
C LYS A 292 9.83 11.17 -22.23
N GLN A 293 9.16 11.00 -21.09
CA GLN A 293 8.00 11.80 -20.72
C GLN A 293 8.34 13.29 -20.59
N SER A 294 9.51 13.64 -20.04
CA SER A 294 9.95 15.03 -19.97
C SER A 294 10.22 15.63 -21.36
N GLN A 295 10.84 14.86 -22.27
CA GLN A 295 11.10 15.32 -23.64
C GLN A 295 9.81 15.52 -24.44
N ASP A 296 8.83 14.64 -24.28
CA ASP A 296 7.53 14.75 -24.95
C ASP A 296 6.70 15.93 -24.40
N ALA A 297 6.79 16.23 -23.11
CA ALA A 297 6.17 17.40 -22.48
C ALA A 297 6.80 18.72 -22.99
N ASP A 298 8.13 18.79 -23.06
CA ASP A 298 8.85 19.95 -23.58
C ASP A 298 8.56 20.19 -25.07
N ALA A 299 8.50 19.12 -25.87
CA ALA A 299 8.14 19.21 -27.29
C ALA A 299 6.70 19.68 -27.53
N THR A 300 5.78 19.34 -26.60
CA THR A 300 4.38 19.77 -26.68
C THR A 300 4.23 21.24 -26.27
N ASN A 301 4.93 21.70 -25.23
CA ASN A 301 4.97 23.10 -24.85
C ASN A 301 5.58 23.98 -25.94
N HIS A 302 6.69 23.57 -26.56
CA HIS A 302 7.27 24.32 -27.67
C HIS A 302 6.35 24.42 -28.88
N LYS A 303 5.56 23.40 -29.19
CA LYS A 303 4.56 23.47 -30.27
C LYS A 303 3.41 24.42 -29.96
N ASN A 304 2.96 24.48 -28.71
CA ASN A 304 1.90 25.41 -28.29
C ASN A 304 2.39 26.86 -28.29
N GLU A 305 3.61 27.13 -27.79
CA GLU A 305 4.21 28.48 -27.86
C GLU A 305 4.46 28.93 -29.31
N SER A 306 4.80 27.99 -30.20
CA SER A 306 4.98 28.28 -31.64
C SER A 306 3.66 28.59 -32.33
N ALA A 307 2.57 27.92 -31.93
CA ALA A 307 1.23 28.15 -32.46
C ALA A 307 0.64 29.48 -31.97
N GLU A 308 0.82 29.83 -30.69
CA GLU A 308 0.39 31.12 -30.14
C GLU A 308 1.13 32.30 -30.79
N ARG A 309 2.44 32.17 -31.04
CA ARG A 309 3.21 33.20 -31.77
C ARG A 309 2.82 33.34 -33.24
N ALA A 310 2.41 32.24 -33.88
CA ALA A 310 1.91 32.30 -35.26
C ALA A 310 0.55 33.01 -35.34
N GLU A 311 -0.34 32.76 -34.37
CA GLU A 311 -1.65 33.43 -34.28
C GLU A 311 -1.55 34.93 -33.92
N GLU A 312 -0.52 35.35 -33.17
CA GLU A 312 -0.24 36.78 -32.95
C GLU A 312 0.32 37.47 -34.20
N SER A 313 1.13 36.77 -35.02
CA SER A 313 1.71 37.35 -36.24
C SER A 313 0.74 37.52 -37.41
N ASP A 314 -0.41 36.83 -37.39
CA ASP A 314 -1.48 36.94 -38.39
C ASP A 314 -2.55 38.01 -38.02
N ARG A 315 -2.37 38.73 -36.90
CA ARG A 315 -3.29 39.78 -36.41
C ARG A 315 -2.78 41.22 -36.57
N ASP A 316 -1.62 41.42 -37.17
CA ASP A 316 -1.03 42.73 -37.53
C ASP A 316 -0.97 42.94 -39.06
#